data_AF-A0A2M7XB31-F1
#
_entry.id   AF-A0A2M7XB31-F1
#
_cell.length_a   1.000
_cell.length_b   1.000
_cell.length_c   1.000
_cell.angle_alpha   90.00
_cell.angle_beta   90.00
_cell.angle_gamma   90.00
#
_symmetry.space_group_name_H-M   'P 1'
#
loop_
_entity.id
_entity.type
_entity.pdbx_description
1 polymer ?
#
loop_
_entity_poly.entity_id
_entity_poly.type
_entity_poly.pdbx_seq_one_letter_code
_entity_poly.pdbx_strand_id
1 'polypeptide(L)'
;MPEVDPFATEVVRGTDSDSDGLTDAEEEYVYNTDPRLPDTDSDGFLDGNEVFHRYNPNGEATGGNTLLESGVAVSYSGSAYTVLYSFLYPTVWTVEEEGDELVIDSNRGEGIRIGYARKTAGLSLEDWVEINIKIEDPVDDVTKNGLEMILSENTLFAYIDLGDAVLTLEYDTGTKARVDYLQTFKMLLNSIEITGAQEVAATTEETTETEAIEAEPIDAGEEAL
;
A
#
# COMPACT_ATOMS: atom_id res chain seq x y z
N MET A 1 26.12 1.88 -26.01
CA MET A 1 26.09 1.22 -24.69
C MET A 1 25.50 2.24 -23.75
N PRO A 2 24.40 1.98 -23.04
CA PRO A 2 23.97 2.89 -22.00
C PRO A 2 25.06 2.92 -20.91
N GLU A 3 25.39 4.11 -20.43
CA GLU A 3 26.31 4.30 -19.32
C GLU A 3 25.62 3.82 -18.04
N VAL A 4 26.06 2.69 -17.50
CA VAL A 4 25.76 2.30 -16.12
C VAL A 4 26.55 3.24 -15.21
N ASP A 5 25.85 4.02 -14.38
CA ASP A 5 26.46 4.87 -13.37
C ASP A 5 27.21 3.99 -12.35
N PRO A 6 28.55 4.08 -12.25
CA PRO A 6 29.33 3.28 -11.29
C PRO A 6 29.09 3.67 -9.82
N PHE A 7 28.26 4.70 -9.56
CA PHE A 7 27.90 5.18 -8.23
C PHE A 7 26.40 5.07 -7.92
N ALA A 8 25.63 4.29 -8.70
CA ALA A 8 24.30 3.88 -8.28
C ALA A 8 24.39 3.38 -6.84
N THR A 9 23.82 4.15 -5.92
CA THR A 9 24.02 3.93 -4.49
C THR A 9 23.21 2.69 -4.16
N GLU A 10 23.86 1.52 -4.19
CA GLU A 10 23.20 0.29 -3.80
C GLU A 10 22.66 0.50 -2.40
N VAL A 11 21.34 0.45 -2.30
CA VAL A 11 20.63 0.67 -1.05
C VAL A 11 20.94 -0.53 -0.16
N VAL A 12 21.66 -0.29 0.93
CA VAL A 12 22.14 -1.37 1.82
C VAL A 12 21.11 -1.60 2.93
N ARG A 13 20.86 -2.85 3.29
CA ARG A 13 20.01 -3.14 4.45
C ARG A 13 20.64 -2.62 5.74
N GLY A 14 19.80 -2.24 6.70
CA GLY A 14 20.22 -1.94 8.07
C GLY A 14 21.01 -3.10 8.70
N THR A 15 21.73 -2.80 9.77
CA THR A 15 22.42 -3.84 10.55
C THR A 15 21.39 -4.69 11.28
N ASP A 16 21.57 -6.00 11.21
CA ASP A 16 20.79 -7.02 11.92
C ASP A 16 21.84 -7.85 12.68
N SER A 17 21.99 -7.55 13.96
CA SER A 17 23.12 -7.98 14.80
C SER A 17 23.04 -9.45 15.21
N ASP A 18 21.84 -10.03 15.24
CA ASP A 18 21.60 -11.42 15.64
C ASP A 18 21.00 -12.29 14.52
N SER A 19 20.73 -11.68 13.36
CA SER A 19 20.34 -12.32 12.11
C SER A 19 18.98 -13.01 12.14
N ASP A 20 18.03 -12.42 12.85
CA ASP A 20 16.66 -12.94 13.00
C ASP A 20 15.70 -12.40 11.92
N GLY A 21 16.13 -11.36 11.20
CA GLY A 21 15.37 -10.70 10.13
C GLY A 21 14.78 -9.34 10.48
N LEU A 22 14.95 -8.82 11.70
CA LEU A 22 14.76 -7.41 12.05
C LEU A 22 16.10 -6.69 12.04
N THR A 23 16.10 -5.43 11.64
CA THR A 23 17.30 -4.61 11.88
C THR A 23 17.34 -4.14 13.33
N ASP A 24 18.55 -3.86 13.85
CA ASP A 24 18.76 -3.27 15.17
C ASP A 24 17.91 -1.99 15.37
N ALA A 25 17.60 -1.27 14.28
CA ALA A 25 16.76 -0.08 14.29
C ALA A 25 15.27 -0.40 14.41
N GLU A 26 14.78 -1.48 13.78
CA GLU A 26 13.41 -1.98 13.96
C GLU A 26 13.20 -2.43 15.40
N GLU A 27 14.16 -3.18 15.92
CA GLU A 27 14.14 -3.69 17.28
C GLU A 27 14.16 -2.57 18.31
N GLU A 28 15.11 -1.62 18.20
CA GLU A 28 15.25 -0.54 19.19
C GLU A 28 14.09 0.47 19.13
N TYR A 29 13.58 0.78 17.93
CA TYR A 29 12.68 1.92 17.74
C TYR A 29 11.23 1.57 17.50
N VAL A 30 10.93 0.33 17.10
CA VAL A 30 9.57 -0.09 16.77
C VAL A 30 9.08 -1.17 17.73
N TYR A 31 9.83 -2.27 17.82
CA TYR A 31 9.35 -3.48 18.50
C TYR A 31 9.81 -3.60 19.95
N ASN A 32 10.83 -2.84 20.35
CA ASN A 32 11.43 -2.84 21.68
C ASN A 32 11.96 -4.23 22.08
N THR A 33 12.60 -4.94 21.13
CA THR A 33 13.29 -6.23 21.31
C THR A 33 14.79 -6.02 21.58
N ASP A 34 15.54 -7.08 21.92
CA ASP A 34 16.99 -7.00 22.13
C ASP A 34 17.77 -7.39 20.86
N PRO A 35 18.52 -6.46 20.21
CA PRO A 35 19.26 -6.71 18.97
C PRO A 35 20.38 -7.75 19.02
N ARG A 36 20.50 -8.47 20.12
CA ARG A 36 21.50 -9.53 20.31
C ARG A 36 20.85 -10.87 20.61
N LEU A 37 19.53 -10.93 20.67
CA LEU A 37 18.75 -12.10 21.01
C LEU A 37 17.71 -12.32 19.89
N PRO A 38 17.92 -13.33 19.03
CA PRO A 38 17.00 -13.58 17.91
C PRO A 38 15.53 -13.88 18.31
N ASP A 39 15.29 -14.09 19.60
CA ASP A 39 14.03 -14.49 20.23
C ASP A 39 14.06 -13.81 21.62
N THR A 40 13.48 -12.63 21.71
CA THR A 40 13.59 -11.75 22.89
C THR A 40 12.78 -12.29 24.07
N ASP A 41 11.60 -12.84 23.81
CA ASP A 41 10.70 -13.34 24.84
C ASP A 41 10.93 -14.82 25.20
N SER A 42 11.80 -15.50 24.44
CA SER A 42 12.22 -16.89 24.61
C SER A 42 11.08 -17.91 24.49
N ASP A 43 10.09 -17.62 23.66
CA ASP A 43 8.96 -18.53 23.41
C ASP A 43 9.22 -19.55 22.28
N GLY A 44 10.34 -19.38 21.56
CA GLY A 44 10.81 -20.25 20.49
C GLY A 44 10.51 -19.76 19.07
N PHE A 45 9.91 -18.58 18.90
CA PHE A 45 9.77 -17.90 17.62
C PHE A 45 10.78 -16.75 17.52
N LEU A 46 11.26 -16.49 16.29
CA LEU A 46 12.20 -15.39 16.08
C LEU A 46 11.44 -14.06 16.00
N ASP A 47 11.97 -12.99 16.58
CA ASP A 47 11.27 -11.70 16.67
C ASP A 47 10.86 -11.21 15.26
N GLY A 48 11.76 -11.31 14.28
CA GLY A 48 11.50 -10.98 12.89
C GLY A 48 10.49 -11.88 12.18
N ASN A 49 10.37 -13.14 12.58
CA ASN A 49 9.32 -14.02 12.08
C ASN A 49 7.96 -13.63 12.65
N GLU A 50 7.90 -13.28 13.92
CA GLU A 50 6.68 -12.87 14.60
C GLU A 50 6.14 -11.58 14.00
N VAL A 51 6.99 -10.56 13.85
CA VAL A 51 6.63 -9.30 13.20
C VAL A 51 6.07 -9.54 11.79
N PHE A 52 6.73 -10.37 10.99
CA PHE A 52 6.25 -10.71 9.64
C PHE A 52 4.87 -11.37 9.64
N HIS A 53 4.55 -12.12 10.68
CA HIS A 53 3.26 -12.78 10.87
C HIS A 53 2.27 -11.97 11.72
N ARG A 54 2.61 -10.73 12.09
CA ARG A 54 1.81 -9.79 12.88
C ARG A 54 1.64 -10.20 14.35
N TYR A 55 2.57 -11.00 14.88
CA TYR A 55 2.68 -11.31 16.30
C TYR A 55 3.63 -10.33 17.00
N ASN A 56 3.43 -10.16 18.30
CA ASN A 56 4.23 -9.27 19.13
C ASN A 56 5.48 -10.02 19.64
N PRO A 57 6.69 -9.59 19.26
CA PRO A 57 7.94 -10.28 19.62
C PRO A 57 8.36 -10.15 21.10
N ASN A 58 7.54 -9.47 21.91
CA ASN A 58 7.77 -9.28 23.34
C ASN A 58 6.74 -10.03 24.20
N GLY A 59 6.02 -11.01 23.65
CA GLY A 59 5.24 -11.89 24.51
C GLY A 59 4.68 -13.11 23.80
N GLU A 60 4.49 -14.16 24.61
CA GLU A 60 4.21 -15.51 24.14
C GLU A 60 3.22 -15.56 22.96
N ALA A 61 3.68 -16.07 21.81
CA ALA A 61 2.91 -16.27 20.59
C ALA A 61 1.67 -17.14 20.82
N THR A 62 1.66 -17.95 21.89
CA THR A 62 0.50 -18.74 22.30
C THR A 62 -0.53 -17.90 23.04
N GLY A 63 -1.56 -17.41 22.32
CA GLY A 63 -2.77 -16.90 22.99
C GLY A 63 -3.37 -15.60 22.45
N GLY A 64 -2.96 -15.13 21.27
CA GLY A 64 -3.54 -13.93 20.65
C GLY A 64 -2.70 -12.67 20.80
N ASN A 65 -1.43 -12.76 21.24
CA ASN A 65 -0.55 -11.60 21.37
C ASN A 65 -0.09 -11.05 20.00
N THR A 66 -1.02 -10.44 19.26
CA THR A 66 -0.74 -9.80 17.97
C THR A 66 -0.16 -8.41 18.17
N LEU A 67 0.48 -7.86 17.13
CA LEU A 67 0.94 -6.46 17.12
C LEU A 67 -0.22 -5.49 17.37
N LEU A 68 -1.43 -5.83 16.89
CA LEU A 68 -2.63 -5.01 17.08
C LEU A 68 -3.16 -5.07 18.51
N GLU A 69 -3.24 -6.26 19.11
CA GLU A 69 -3.75 -6.44 20.49
C GLU A 69 -2.80 -5.87 21.54
N SER A 70 -1.49 -5.96 21.30
CA SER A 70 -0.45 -5.38 22.18
C SER A 70 -0.34 -3.86 22.07
N GLY A 71 -0.90 -3.25 21.01
CA GLY A 71 -0.81 -1.82 20.74
C GLY A 71 0.53 -1.36 20.13
N VAL A 72 1.41 -2.30 19.75
CA VAL A 72 2.65 -2.02 19.01
C VAL A 72 2.33 -1.50 17.61
N ALA A 73 1.27 -2.03 17.00
CA ALA A 73 0.71 -1.55 15.74
C ALA A 73 -0.74 -1.10 15.89
N VAL A 74 -1.16 -0.21 15.00
CA VAL A 74 -2.54 0.27 14.87
C VAL A 74 -3.01 0.07 13.42
N SER A 75 -4.33 -0.02 13.26
CA SER A 75 -4.94 -0.16 11.93
C SER A 75 -5.25 1.20 11.32
N TYR A 76 -4.80 1.41 10.09
CA TYR A 76 -5.30 2.44 9.21
C TYR A 76 -6.49 1.90 8.41
N SER A 77 -7.45 2.76 8.08
CA SER A 77 -8.54 2.43 7.14
C SER A 77 -8.69 3.57 6.15
N GLY A 78 -8.73 3.24 4.86
CA GLY A 78 -8.84 4.20 3.78
C GLY A 78 -9.69 3.69 2.63
N SER A 79 -9.74 4.48 1.56
CA SER A 79 -10.46 4.14 0.33
C SER A 79 -9.60 4.41 -0.89
N ALA A 80 -9.54 3.46 -1.80
CA ALA A 80 -8.97 3.61 -3.14
C ALA A 80 -10.12 3.57 -4.14
N TYR A 81 -10.58 4.75 -4.60
CA TYR A 81 -11.84 4.90 -5.32
C TYR A 81 -13.01 4.30 -4.54
N THR A 82 -13.59 3.20 -5.02
CA THR A 82 -14.71 2.51 -4.39
C THR A 82 -14.29 1.40 -3.46
N VAL A 83 -13.01 1.01 -3.41
CA VAL A 83 -12.55 -0.09 -2.54
C VAL A 83 -12.15 0.46 -1.19
N LEU A 84 -12.73 -0.08 -0.13
CA LEU A 84 -12.29 0.18 1.24
C LEU A 84 -11.21 -0.81 1.61
N TYR A 85 -10.13 -0.33 2.19
CA TYR A 85 -9.00 -1.15 2.61
C TYR A 85 -8.51 -0.75 4.00
N SER A 86 -7.82 -1.67 4.66
CA SER A 86 -7.09 -1.40 5.89
C SER A 86 -5.72 -2.05 5.85
N PHE A 87 -4.81 -1.55 6.68
CA PHE A 87 -3.51 -2.16 6.93
C PHE A 87 -3.03 -1.79 8.33
N LEU A 88 -1.99 -2.48 8.81
CA LEU A 88 -1.31 -2.22 10.06
C LEU A 88 -0.04 -1.40 9.83
N TYR A 89 0.22 -0.47 10.72
CA TYR A 89 1.48 0.26 10.80
C TYR A 89 1.89 0.47 12.26
N PRO A 90 3.19 0.68 12.55
CA PRO A 90 3.63 0.92 13.92
C PRO A 90 2.98 2.14 14.57
N THR A 91 2.55 2.01 15.82
CA THR A 91 1.92 3.10 16.60
C THR A 91 2.85 4.31 16.80
N VAL A 92 4.16 4.08 16.72
CA VAL A 92 5.19 5.13 16.85
C VAL A 92 5.44 5.90 15.55
N TRP A 93 4.83 5.49 14.44
CA TRP A 93 4.92 6.18 13.14
C TRP A 93 3.75 7.13 12.95
N THR A 94 3.97 8.18 12.16
CA THR A 94 2.94 9.18 11.84
C THR A 94 2.40 8.92 10.45
N VAL A 95 1.08 9.06 10.29
CA VAL A 95 0.39 8.92 9.01
C VAL A 95 -0.24 10.26 8.64
N GLU A 96 0.08 10.75 7.44
CA GLU A 96 -0.41 12.02 6.91
C GLU A 96 -0.88 11.82 5.46
N GLU A 97 -2.03 12.42 5.10
CA GLU A 97 -2.50 12.43 3.71
C GLU A 97 -1.92 13.66 3.00
N GLU A 98 -1.13 13.44 1.95
CA GLU A 98 -0.54 14.48 1.11
C GLU A 98 -1.13 14.40 -0.31
N GLY A 99 -2.26 15.07 -0.51
CA GLY A 99 -2.95 15.05 -1.80
C GLY A 99 -3.60 13.69 -2.06
N ASP A 100 -3.13 12.99 -3.10
CA ASP A 100 -3.63 11.66 -3.49
C ASP A 100 -2.75 10.53 -2.92
N GLU A 101 -1.76 10.86 -2.10
CA GLU A 101 -0.84 9.91 -1.47
C GLU A 101 -0.97 9.94 0.05
N LEU A 102 -0.75 8.79 0.66
CA LEU A 102 -0.62 8.63 2.10
C LEU A 102 0.86 8.47 2.45
N VAL A 103 1.37 9.33 3.32
CA VAL A 103 2.76 9.33 3.78
C VAL A 103 2.79 8.77 5.20
N ILE A 104 3.56 7.71 5.39
CA ILE A 104 3.81 7.09 6.69
C ILE A 104 5.27 7.36 7.05
N ASP A 105 5.51 8.24 8.01
CA ASP A 105 6.85 8.64 8.44
C ASP A 105 7.27 7.86 9.71
N SER A 106 8.44 7.23 9.67
CA SER A 106 9.03 6.53 10.82
C SER A 106 9.47 7.47 11.96
N ASN A 107 9.37 8.79 11.74
CA ASN A 107 9.96 9.88 12.52
C ASN A 107 11.49 9.83 12.57
N ARG A 108 12.12 9.08 11.66
CA ARG A 108 13.57 8.82 11.60
C ARG A 108 14.17 9.07 10.23
N GLY A 109 13.45 9.74 9.33
CA GLY A 109 13.94 10.11 7.99
C GLY A 109 13.85 9.01 6.94
N GLU A 110 13.01 8.00 7.20
CA GLU A 110 12.56 6.98 6.26
C GLU A 110 11.05 6.82 6.43
N GLY A 111 10.37 6.28 5.43
CA GLY A 111 8.94 6.10 5.49
C GLY A 111 8.40 5.25 4.37
N ILE A 112 7.08 5.24 4.25
CA ILE A 112 6.35 4.55 3.20
C ILE A 112 5.40 5.55 2.56
N ARG A 113 5.41 5.62 1.23
CA ARG A 113 4.38 6.33 0.47
C ARG A 113 3.41 5.33 -0.11
N ILE A 114 2.12 5.58 0.06
CA ILE A 114 1.05 4.75 -0.48
C ILE A 114 0.19 5.62 -1.39
N GLY A 115 0.22 5.32 -2.68
CA GLY A 115 -0.68 5.87 -3.68
C GLY A 115 -1.69 4.82 -4.15
N TYR A 116 -2.55 5.23 -5.07
CA TYR A 116 -3.48 4.31 -5.72
C TYR A 116 -3.77 4.75 -7.16
N ALA A 117 -3.99 3.76 -8.02
CA ALA A 117 -4.29 3.99 -9.42
C ALA A 117 -5.42 3.08 -9.90
N ARG A 118 -6.17 3.51 -10.93
CA ARG A 118 -7.25 2.70 -11.49
C ARG A 118 -6.70 1.51 -12.26
N LYS A 119 -7.37 0.37 -12.11
CA LYS A 119 -7.17 -0.81 -12.96
C LYS A 119 -8.45 -1.14 -13.72
N THR A 120 -8.32 -1.26 -15.03
CA THR A 120 -9.44 -1.65 -15.90
C THR A 120 -9.92 -3.05 -15.49
N ALA A 121 -11.24 -3.22 -15.36
CA ALA A 121 -11.83 -4.51 -15.02
C ALA A 121 -11.38 -5.62 -15.99
N GLY A 122 -10.91 -6.74 -15.44
CA GLY A 122 -10.42 -7.89 -16.20
C GLY A 122 -8.96 -7.79 -16.67
N LEU A 123 -8.27 -6.67 -16.42
CA LEU A 123 -6.83 -6.58 -16.62
C LEU A 123 -6.10 -7.24 -15.44
N SER A 124 -5.11 -8.08 -15.73
CA SER A 124 -4.26 -8.67 -14.68
C SER A 124 -3.40 -7.60 -14.01
N LEU A 125 -2.90 -7.87 -12.81
CA LEU A 125 -1.95 -6.98 -12.15
C LEU A 125 -0.63 -6.89 -12.95
N GLU A 126 -0.16 -8.02 -13.49
CA GLU A 126 1.05 -8.10 -14.32
C GLU A 126 0.96 -7.17 -15.55
N ASP A 127 -0.12 -7.29 -16.32
CA ASP A 127 -0.35 -6.44 -17.50
C ASP A 127 -0.46 -4.97 -17.09
N TRP A 128 -1.12 -4.68 -15.97
CA TRP A 128 -1.26 -3.31 -15.47
C TRP A 128 0.10 -2.71 -15.11
N VAL A 129 0.97 -3.45 -14.42
CA VAL A 129 2.33 -3.02 -14.06
C VAL A 129 3.19 -2.83 -15.32
N GLU A 130 3.12 -3.74 -16.29
CA GLU A 130 3.85 -3.62 -17.56
C GLU A 130 3.42 -2.36 -18.34
N ILE A 131 2.14 -2.03 -18.35
CA ILE A 131 1.61 -0.87 -19.09
C ILE A 131 1.98 0.45 -18.40
N ASN A 132 1.77 0.53 -17.08
CA ASN A 132 1.79 1.80 -16.34
C ASN A 132 3.13 2.12 -15.69
N ILE A 133 3.86 1.09 -15.23
CA ILE A 133 5.06 1.27 -14.40
C ILE A 133 6.33 0.87 -15.16
N LYS A 134 6.34 -0.32 -15.78
CA LYS A 134 7.48 -0.91 -16.51
C LYS A 134 8.69 -1.18 -15.63
N ILE A 135 8.50 -2.02 -14.61
CA ILE A 135 9.61 -2.48 -13.75
C ILE A 135 10.44 -3.57 -14.42
N GLU A 136 11.74 -3.59 -14.15
CA GLU A 136 12.63 -4.68 -14.55
C GLU A 136 12.51 -5.84 -13.55
N ASP A 137 12.48 -7.07 -14.08
CA ASP A 137 12.43 -8.33 -13.32
C ASP A 137 11.40 -8.33 -12.17
N PRO A 138 10.09 -8.18 -12.47
CA PRO A 138 9.02 -8.21 -11.47
C PRO A 138 9.01 -9.53 -10.71
N VAL A 139 8.72 -9.46 -9.40
CA VAL A 139 8.55 -10.63 -8.55
C VAL A 139 7.08 -10.75 -8.16
N ASP A 140 6.41 -11.78 -8.66
CA ASP A 140 5.05 -12.12 -8.27
C ASP A 140 5.00 -12.69 -6.85
N ASP A 141 4.04 -12.22 -6.05
CA ASP A 141 3.80 -12.70 -4.70
C ASP A 141 2.31 -12.54 -4.33
N VAL A 142 1.93 -13.01 -3.14
CA VAL A 142 0.58 -12.89 -2.61
C VAL A 142 0.67 -12.50 -1.15
N THR A 143 -0.06 -11.44 -0.77
CA THR A 143 -0.15 -11.02 0.63
C THR A 143 -0.73 -12.14 1.51
N LYS A 144 -0.47 -12.09 2.82
CA LYS A 144 -1.05 -13.08 3.77
C LYS A 144 -2.58 -13.09 3.78
N ASN A 145 -3.23 -12.05 3.29
CA ASN A 145 -4.68 -11.96 3.16
C ASN A 145 -5.20 -12.36 1.75
N GLY A 146 -4.33 -12.86 0.86
CA GLY A 146 -4.71 -13.44 -0.42
C GLY A 146 -4.81 -12.46 -1.59
N LEU A 147 -4.33 -11.23 -1.43
CA LEU A 147 -4.28 -10.24 -2.51
C LEU A 147 -3.03 -10.45 -3.37
N GLU A 148 -3.21 -10.43 -4.70
CA GLU A 148 -2.10 -10.50 -5.65
C GLU A 148 -1.20 -9.27 -5.49
N MET A 149 0.11 -9.51 -5.53
CA MET A 149 1.12 -8.48 -5.34
C MET A 149 2.25 -8.67 -6.35
N ILE A 150 2.79 -7.57 -6.87
CA ILE A 150 4.03 -7.55 -7.63
C ILE A 150 5.02 -6.66 -6.91
N LEU A 151 6.24 -7.16 -6.71
CA LEU A 151 7.35 -6.44 -6.10
C LEU A 151 8.39 -6.07 -7.17
N SER A 152 9.09 -4.96 -6.96
CA SER A 152 10.36 -4.71 -7.65
C SER A 152 11.46 -5.68 -7.18
N GLU A 153 12.49 -5.89 -7.98
CA GLU A 153 13.64 -6.74 -7.63
C GLU A 153 14.26 -6.35 -6.27
N ASN A 154 14.39 -5.05 -6.00
CA ASN A 154 14.92 -4.53 -4.74
C ASN A 154 13.94 -4.58 -3.56
N THR A 155 12.70 -5.01 -3.79
CA THR A 155 11.61 -5.11 -2.79
C THR A 155 11.19 -3.79 -2.13
N LEU A 156 11.59 -2.64 -2.70
CA LEU A 156 11.24 -1.31 -2.19
C LEU A 156 9.96 -0.76 -2.81
N PHE A 157 9.48 -1.35 -3.91
CA PHE A 157 8.20 -1.01 -4.52
C PHE A 157 7.29 -2.23 -4.52
N ALA A 158 6.02 -2.03 -4.15
CA ALA A 158 4.99 -3.05 -4.18
C ALA A 158 3.73 -2.51 -4.87
N TYR A 159 3.10 -3.36 -5.66
CA TYR A 159 1.86 -3.10 -6.36
C TYR A 159 0.86 -4.16 -5.94
N ILE A 160 -0.26 -3.78 -5.32
CA ILE A 160 -1.23 -4.73 -4.77
C ILE A 160 -2.57 -4.55 -5.45
N ASP A 161 -3.12 -5.66 -5.94
CA ASP A 161 -4.41 -5.68 -6.60
C ASP A 161 -5.56 -5.58 -5.59
N LEU A 162 -6.40 -4.55 -5.73
CA LEU A 162 -7.64 -4.39 -4.98
C LEU A 162 -8.89 -4.65 -5.83
N GLY A 163 -8.75 -5.08 -7.08
CA GLY A 163 -9.83 -5.32 -8.02
C GLY A 163 -9.87 -4.26 -9.13
N ASP A 164 -10.58 -3.15 -8.92
CA ASP A 164 -10.65 -2.02 -9.86
C ASP A 164 -9.63 -0.90 -9.54
N ALA A 165 -8.83 -1.12 -8.50
CA ALA A 165 -7.72 -0.25 -8.10
C ALA A 165 -6.46 -1.08 -7.83
N VAL A 166 -5.31 -0.44 -7.96
CA VAL A 166 -4.00 -0.96 -7.54
C VAL A 166 -3.45 0.00 -6.50
N LEU A 167 -3.08 -0.51 -5.32
CA LEU A 167 -2.27 0.24 -4.38
C LEU A 167 -0.82 0.24 -4.85
N THR A 168 -0.19 1.39 -4.81
CA THR A 168 1.23 1.57 -5.13
C THR A 168 1.95 1.94 -3.85
N LEU A 169 2.86 1.09 -3.38
CA LEU A 169 3.61 1.32 -2.15
C LEU A 169 5.09 1.48 -2.48
N GLU A 170 5.70 2.54 -1.96
CA GLU A 170 7.11 2.87 -2.10
C GLU A 170 7.74 2.99 -0.72
N TYR A 171 8.84 2.27 -0.50
CA TYR A 171 9.72 2.51 0.63
C TYR A 171 10.59 3.74 0.33
N ASP A 172 10.38 4.80 1.10
CA ASP A 172 11.17 6.02 0.99
C ASP A 172 12.35 5.99 1.96
N THR A 173 13.57 5.88 1.43
CA THR A 173 14.80 5.99 2.25
C THR A 173 15.13 7.43 2.61
N GLY A 174 14.39 8.41 2.09
CA GLY A 174 14.67 9.83 2.21
C GLY A 174 16.04 10.17 1.66
N THR A 175 16.92 10.70 2.51
CA THR A 175 18.32 10.97 2.16
C THR A 175 19.29 9.87 2.61
N LYS A 176 18.78 8.76 3.15
CA LYS A 176 19.62 7.67 3.64
C LYS A 176 19.97 6.70 2.51
N ALA A 177 21.17 6.13 2.59
CA ALA A 177 21.63 5.05 1.73
C ALA A 177 21.37 3.66 2.35
N ARG A 178 20.58 3.61 3.44
CA ARG A 178 20.26 2.37 4.15
C ARG A 178 18.75 2.20 4.31
N VAL A 179 18.31 0.95 4.41
CA VAL A 179 16.91 0.54 4.65
C VAL A 179 16.84 -0.07 6.03
N ASP A 180 16.37 0.73 6.99
CA ASP A 180 16.27 0.26 8.36
C ASP A 180 14.97 -0.55 8.57
N TYR A 181 13.86 -0.21 7.94
CA TYR A 181 12.53 -0.73 8.30
C TYR A 181 11.92 -1.70 7.28
N LEU A 182 12.75 -2.52 6.61
CA LEU A 182 12.29 -3.39 5.52
C LEU A 182 11.31 -4.48 6.00
N GLN A 183 11.54 -5.03 7.19
CA GLN A 183 10.66 -6.09 7.71
C GLN A 183 9.31 -5.54 8.13
N THR A 184 9.30 -4.32 8.69
CA THR A 184 8.11 -3.53 9.01
C THR A 184 7.33 -3.18 7.75
N PHE A 185 8.01 -2.81 6.66
CA PHE A 185 7.37 -2.62 5.36
C PHE A 185 6.67 -3.89 4.90
N LYS A 186 7.33 -5.06 4.94
CA LYS A 186 6.71 -6.34 4.60
C LYS A 186 5.55 -6.73 5.52
N MET A 187 5.64 -6.43 6.81
CA MET A 187 4.53 -6.60 7.76
C MET A 187 3.32 -5.77 7.31
N LEU A 188 3.53 -4.50 6.94
CA LEU A 188 2.48 -3.64 6.40
C LEU A 188 1.88 -4.26 5.13
N LEU A 189 2.69 -4.66 4.14
CA LEU A 189 2.20 -5.30 2.90
C LEU A 189 1.31 -6.52 3.21
N ASN A 190 1.76 -7.38 4.12
CA ASN A 190 1.04 -8.59 4.51
C ASN A 190 -0.21 -8.34 5.36
N SER A 191 -0.35 -7.14 5.90
CA SER A 191 -1.51 -6.74 6.68
C SER A 191 -2.64 -6.15 5.85
N ILE A 192 -2.39 -5.78 4.58
CA ILE A 192 -3.38 -5.14 3.72
C ILE A 192 -4.56 -6.07 3.48
N GLU A 193 -5.77 -5.57 3.68
CA GLU A 193 -7.01 -6.28 3.44
C GLU A 193 -8.07 -5.37 2.80
N ILE A 194 -8.95 -5.97 2.00
CA ILE A 194 -10.16 -5.30 1.49
C ILE A 194 -11.24 -5.43 2.56
N THR A 195 -11.70 -4.29 3.09
CA THR A 195 -12.71 -4.23 4.16
C THR A 195 -14.12 -4.00 3.62
N GLY A 196 -14.26 -3.66 2.34
CA GLY A 196 -15.55 -3.51 1.68
C GLY A 196 -15.45 -2.71 0.39
N ALA A 197 -16.61 -2.28 -0.10
CA ALA A 197 -16.72 -1.36 -1.23
C ALA A 197 -17.74 -0.26 -0.91
N GLN A 198 -17.44 0.99 -1.28
CA GLN A 198 -18.41 2.08 -1.27
C GLN A 198 -19.34 1.94 -2.48
N GLU A 199 -20.64 1.95 -2.23
CA GLU A 199 -21.62 2.07 -3.31
C GLU A 199 -21.48 3.45 -3.97
N VAL A 200 -21.10 3.46 -5.25
CA VAL A 200 -21.17 4.66 -6.07
C VAL A 200 -22.65 5.00 -6.23
N ALA A 201 -23.11 6.09 -5.62
CA ALA A 201 -24.44 6.62 -5.91
C ALA A 201 -24.50 6.88 -7.42
N ALA A 202 -25.37 6.17 -8.12
CA ALA A 202 -25.62 6.39 -9.54
C ALA A 202 -26.06 7.86 -9.71
N THR A 203 -25.17 8.69 -10.22
CA THR A 203 -25.53 10.01 -10.73
C THR A 203 -26.39 9.74 -11.96
N THR A 204 -27.70 9.71 -11.77
CA THR A 204 -28.66 9.71 -12.87
C THR A 204 -28.43 11.02 -13.64
N GLU A 205 -27.69 10.94 -14.74
CA GLU A 205 -27.78 11.95 -15.79
C GLU A 205 -29.21 11.86 -16.34
N GLU A 206 -30.09 12.71 -15.82
CA GLU A 206 -31.43 12.91 -16.34
C GLU A 206 -31.30 13.59 -17.72
N THR A 207 -31.29 12.78 -18.77
CA THR A 207 -31.48 13.23 -20.15
C THR A 207 -32.92 13.72 -20.31
N THR A 208 -33.16 15.01 -20.05
CA THR A 208 -34.36 15.66 -20.59
C THR A 208 -34.11 16.02 -22.06
N GLU A 209 -34.29 15.03 -22.92
CA GLU A 209 -34.70 15.23 -24.29
C GLU A 209 -36.19 15.62 -24.26
N THR A 210 -36.51 16.85 -24.64
CA THR A 210 -37.89 17.21 -25.00
C THR A 210 -37.83 18.09 -26.23
N GLU A 211 -37.97 17.44 -27.39
CA GLU A 211 -38.41 18.06 -28.62
C GLU A 211 -39.68 18.88 -28.36
N ALA A 212 -39.64 20.18 -28.61
CA ALA A 212 -40.83 20.99 -28.80
C ALA A 212 -40.83 21.49 -30.24
N ILE A 213 -41.66 20.84 -31.05
CA ILE A 213 -41.94 21.15 -32.44
C ILE A 213 -42.90 22.37 -32.44
N GLU A 214 -42.38 23.58 -32.66
CA GLU A 214 -43.24 24.73 -32.97
C GLU A 214 -43.63 24.67 -34.46
N ALA A 215 -44.85 24.21 -34.72
CA ALA A 215 -45.51 24.39 -36.01
C ALA A 215 -46.13 25.80 -36.03
N GLU A 216 -45.56 26.70 -36.85
CA GLU A 216 -46.14 28.02 -37.10
C GLU A 216 -47.49 27.90 -37.85
N PRO A 217 -48.52 28.68 -37.47
CA PRO A 217 -49.77 28.72 -38.20
C PRO A 217 -49.63 29.51 -39.50
N ILE A 218 -50.19 28.93 -40.56
CA ILE A 218 -50.27 29.40 -41.93
C ILE A 218 -51.13 30.67 -41.97
N ASP A 219 -50.52 31.82 -42.28
CA ASP A 219 -51.24 33.08 -42.49
C ASP A 219 -51.97 33.05 -43.83
N ALA A 220 -53.29 33.20 -43.76
CA ALA A 220 -54.20 33.30 -44.89
C ALA A 220 -54.58 34.78 -45.07
N GLY A 221 -53.92 35.45 -46.00
CA GLY A 221 -54.30 36.78 -46.46
C GLY A 221 -53.82 37.00 -47.89
N GLU A 222 -54.75 36.93 -48.86
CA GLU A 222 -55.15 38.06 -49.71
C GLU A 222 -56.11 37.55 -50.82
N GLU A 223 -57.41 37.77 -50.62
CA GLU A 223 -58.33 37.97 -51.74
C GLU A 223 -58.20 39.44 -52.19
N ALA A 224 -58.02 39.70 -53.50
CA ALA A 224 -59.01 40.45 -54.29
C ALA A 224 -58.51 40.80 -55.71
N LEU A 225 -59.36 40.44 -56.68
CA LEU A 225 -59.70 41.12 -57.95
C LEU A 225 -58.68 41.18 -59.10
#